data_AF-A0A9W7TQN0-F1
#
_entry.id   AF-A0A9W7TQN0-F1
#
_cell.length_a   1.000
_cell.length_b   1.000
_cell.length_c   1.000
_cell.angle_alpha   90.00
_cell.angle_beta   90.00
_cell.angle_gamma   90.00
#
_symmetry.space_group_name_H-M   'P 1'
#
loop_
_entity.id
_entity.type
_entity.pdbx_description
1 polymer ?
#
loop_
_entity_poly.entity_id
_entity_poly.type
_entity_poly.pdbx_seq_one_letter_code
_entity_poly.pdbx_strand_id
1 'polypeptide(L)'
;MLSILAAGSIFFPGLFLLSKRILKQGLKWGEKDAVIVSSRLVSSIQAIMASSAGYIIAYSCKDIIEDQHWLTSSYILFAVPYFVYDIYAMFMCHWYKLQVKDPVDDSETKPMKSAIGGYLRREFLMVLHHVVMVTVCFPVSVFWRQGKGDYFQGVMFMAELSTPSVCLGKILIQYKQQHTLLHKVNGALMLVTFFICRVLLFPYLYYAYGRYASIPFYMVPLSVPWQCNAGAALLMAPQVYWFSLICRGAFRLFTGASRHRRAPSSTDSEPKTSFLPPANGYSPRETDSH
;
A
#
# COMPACT_ATOMS: atom_id res chain seq x y z
N MET A 1 26.98 7.35 0.33
CA MET A 1 25.56 7.69 0.06
C MET A 1 25.15 7.38 -1.38
N LEU A 2 25.82 7.94 -2.40
CA LEU A 2 25.48 7.67 -3.82
C LEU A 2 25.50 6.19 -4.21
N SER A 3 26.45 5.40 -3.71
CA SER A 3 26.53 3.96 -4.04
C SER A 3 25.32 3.16 -3.56
N ILE A 4 24.74 3.51 -2.41
CA ILE A 4 23.55 2.85 -1.86
C ILE A 4 22.31 3.24 -2.68
N LEU A 5 22.20 4.52 -3.04
CA LEU A 5 21.15 5.01 -3.93
C LEU A 5 21.23 4.30 -5.30
N ALA A 6 22.42 4.20 -5.87
CA ALA A 6 22.65 3.49 -7.13
C ALA A 6 22.29 1.99 -7.02
N ALA A 7 22.66 1.36 -5.90
CA ALA A 7 22.29 -0.03 -5.63
C ALA A 7 20.76 -0.21 -5.61
N GLY A 8 20.02 0.67 -4.93
CA GLY A 8 18.55 0.67 -4.96
C GLY A 8 17.99 0.87 -6.37
N SER A 9 18.51 1.85 -7.12
CA SER A 9 18.10 2.15 -8.50
C SER A 9 18.32 1.00 -9.48
N ILE A 10 19.29 0.12 -9.23
CA ILE A 10 19.50 -1.10 -10.02
C ILE A 10 18.64 -2.24 -9.50
N PHE A 11 18.57 -2.39 -8.16
CA PHE A 11 17.92 -3.52 -7.51
C PHE A 11 16.43 -3.63 -7.82
N PHE A 12 15.63 -2.56 -7.65
CA PHE A 12 14.18 -2.67 -7.82
C PHE A 12 13.74 -2.86 -9.28
N PRO A 13 14.24 -2.10 -10.26
CA PRO A 13 13.94 -2.35 -11.66
C PRO A 13 14.50 -3.70 -12.14
N GLY A 14 15.70 -4.09 -11.68
CA GLY A 14 16.28 -5.39 -11.98
C GLY A 14 15.44 -6.55 -11.47
N LEU A 15 14.97 -6.47 -10.23
CA LEU A 15 14.07 -7.45 -9.62
C LEU A 15 12.73 -7.55 -10.36
N PHE A 16 12.19 -6.41 -10.81
CA PHE A 16 10.98 -6.39 -11.64
C PHE A 16 11.17 -7.12 -12.97
N LEU A 17 12.24 -6.81 -13.70
CA LEU A 17 12.54 -7.42 -14.99
C LEU A 17 12.81 -8.92 -14.86
N LEU A 18 13.56 -9.32 -13.83
CA LEU A 18 13.82 -10.72 -13.51
C LEU A 18 12.53 -11.46 -13.18
N SER A 19 11.71 -10.91 -12.29
CA SER A 19 10.41 -11.50 -11.92
C SER A 19 9.49 -11.62 -13.14
N LYS A 20 9.41 -10.58 -13.99
CA LYS A 20 8.61 -10.59 -15.22
C LYS A 20 9.10 -11.69 -16.16
N ARG A 21 10.42 -11.83 -16.33
CA ARG A 21 11.03 -12.85 -17.20
C ARG A 21 10.73 -14.26 -16.69
N ILE A 22 10.93 -14.52 -15.39
CA ILE A 22 10.64 -15.82 -14.77
C ILE A 22 9.17 -16.19 -14.93
N LEU A 23 8.25 -15.25 -14.65
CA LEU A 23 6.81 -15.49 -14.80
C LEU A 23 6.40 -15.74 -16.26
N LYS A 24 6.99 -15.01 -17.23
CA LYS A 24 6.73 -15.24 -18.65
C LYS A 24 7.29 -16.57 -19.15
N GLN A 25 8.52 -16.93 -18.76
CA GLN A 25 9.20 -18.11 -19.29
C GLN A 25 8.79 -19.40 -18.57
N GLY A 26 8.67 -19.37 -17.25
CA GLY A 26 8.34 -20.54 -16.43
C GLY A 26 6.84 -20.86 -16.44
N LEU A 27 5.99 -19.85 -16.26
CA LEU A 27 4.54 -20.02 -16.10
C LEU A 27 3.73 -19.68 -17.35
N LYS A 28 4.39 -19.28 -18.45
CA LYS A 28 3.76 -18.86 -19.72
C LYS A 28 2.66 -17.80 -19.53
N TRP A 29 2.81 -16.93 -18.54
CA TRP A 29 1.80 -15.91 -18.25
C TRP A 29 1.75 -14.83 -19.34
N GLY A 30 0.54 -14.33 -19.58
CA GLY A 30 0.30 -13.16 -20.41
C GLY A 30 1.04 -11.94 -19.88
N GLU A 31 1.40 -11.01 -20.77
CA GLU A 31 2.23 -9.85 -20.42
C GLU A 31 1.64 -9.00 -19.29
N LYS A 32 0.30 -8.84 -19.28
CA LYS A 32 -0.43 -8.11 -18.24
C LYS A 32 -0.29 -8.75 -16.86
N ASP A 33 -0.53 -10.06 -16.76
CA ASP A 33 -0.48 -10.76 -15.48
C ASP A 33 0.95 -10.80 -14.95
N ALA A 34 1.93 -11.02 -15.83
CA ALA A 34 3.33 -10.95 -15.48
C ALA A 34 3.73 -9.57 -14.93
N VAL A 35 3.31 -8.47 -15.55
CA VAL A 35 3.61 -7.10 -15.08
C VAL A 35 2.95 -6.82 -13.72
N ILE A 36 1.67 -7.14 -13.56
CA ILE A 36 0.93 -6.86 -12.33
C ILE A 36 1.49 -7.67 -11.16
N VAL A 37 1.77 -8.95 -11.36
CA VAL A 37 2.31 -9.80 -10.30
C VAL A 37 3.76 -9.41 -9.98
N SER A 38 4.59 -9.13 -10.99
CA SER A 38 5.98 -8.68 -10.76
C SER A 38 6.05 -7.40 -9.95
N SER A 39 5.23 -6.40 -10.27
CA SER A 39 5.17 -5.15 -9.50
C SER A 39 4.81 -5.43 -8.04
N ARG A 40 3.79 -6.26 -7.79
CA ARG A 40 3.37 -6.62 -6.41
C ARG A 40 4.40 -7.45 -5.65
N LEU A 41 5.17 -8.29 -6.34
CA LEU A 41 6.28 -9.03 -5.75
C LEU A 41 7.39 -8.08 -5.31
N VAL A 42 7.78 -7.13 -6.15
CA VAL A 42 8.79 -6.12 -5.81
C VAL A 42 8.33 -5.29 -4.60
N SER A 43 7.07 -4.85 -4.57
CA SER A 43 6.52 -4.14 -3.40
C SER A 43 6.51 -5.00 -2.14
N SER A 44 6.22 -6.29 -2.26
CA SER A 44 6.23 -7.21 -1.10
C SER A 44 7.63 -7.41 -0.55
N ILE A 45 8.63 -7.54 -1.44
CA ILE A 45 10.04 -7.69 -1.06
C ILE A 45 10.55 -6.40 -0.41
N GLN A 46 10.24 -5.23 -0.99
CA GLN A 46 10.56 -3.95 -0.37
C GLN A 46 9.97 -3.84 1.04
N ALA A 47 8.71 -4.22 1.19
CA ALA A 47 8.02 -4.14 2.47
C ALA A 47 8.61 -5.07 3.54
N ILE A 48 9.02 -6.28 3.16
CA ILE A 48 9.72 -7.21 4.06
C ILE A 48 11.06 -6.60 4.47
N MET A 49 11.85 -6.07 3.53
CA MET A 49 13.12 -5.42 3.85
C MET A 49 12.91 -4.21 4.77
N ALA A 50 11.89 -3.39 4.54
CA ALA A 50 11.55 -2.23 5.37
C ALA A 50 11.21 -2.67 6.79
N SER A 51 10.33 -3.64 6.93
CA SER A 51 9.87 -4.13 8.23
C SER A 51 11.02 -4.78 9.01
N SER A 52 11.86 -5.57 8.34
CA SER A 52 13.04 -6.16 8.97
C SER A 52 14.04 -5.11 9.42
N ALA A 53 14.33 -4.11 8.57
CA ALA A 53 15.20 -3.00 8.94
C ALA A 53 14.62 -2.20 10.12
N GLY A 54 13.31 -1.91 10.07
CA GLY A 54 12.57 -1.23 11.13
C GLY A 54 12.64 -1.94 12.46
N TYR A 55 12.42 -3.26 12.45
CA TYR A 55 12.53 -4.10 13.64
C TYR A 55 13.94 -4.09 14.22
N ILE A 56 14.98 -4.25 13.39
CA ILE A 56 16.38 -4.25 13.83
C ILE A 56 16.73 -2.91 14.47
N ILE A 57 16.35 -1.79 13.84
CA ILE A 57 16.63 -0.43 14.36
C ILE A 57 15.90 -0.22 15.68
N ALA A 58 14.59 -0.48 15.73
CA ALA A 58 13.77 -0.26 16.92
C ALA A 58 14.20 -1.14 18.11
N TYR A 59 14.70 -2.35 17.84
CA TYR A 59 15.24 -3.23 18.87
C TYR A 59 16.63 -2.80 19.36
N SER A 60 17.45 -2.19 18.49
CA SER A 60 18.83 -1.82 18.81
C SER A 60 18.95 -0.48 19.54
N CYS A 61 18.05 0.47 19.25
CA CYS A 61 18.01 1.78 19.93
C CYS A 61 17.34 1.65 21.31
N LYS A 62 18.10 1.90 22.37
CA LYS A 62 17.61 1.94 23.75
C LYS A 62 17.09 3.33 24.11
N ASP A 63 17.85 4.36 23.76
CA ASP A 63 17.40 5.74 23.82
C ASP A 63 16.62 6.07 22.55
N ILE A 64 15.34 6.40 22.70
CA ILE A 64 14.47 6.60 21.54
C ILE A 64 14.74 7.91 20.79
N ILE A 65 15.49 8.85 21.37
CA ILE A 65 15.82 10.16 20.78
C ILE A 65 17.27 10.22 20.34
N GLU A 66 18.22 9.82 21.18
CA GLU A 66 19.64 10.10 20.93
C GLU A 66 20.38 8.92 20.26
N ASP A 67 19.89 7.68 20.38
CA ASP A 67 20.58 6.54 19.75
C ASP A 67 20.48 6.60 18.22
N GLN A 68 21.59 6.23 17.57
CA GLN A 68 21.73 6.15 16.13
C GLN A 68 21.94 4.72 15.67
N HIS A 69 21.36 4.38 14.52
CA HIS A 69 21.60 3.10 13.88
C HIS A 69 21.95 3.29 12.40
N TRP A 70 23.11 2.77 11.98
CA TRP A 70 23.62 2.94 10.60
C TRP A 70 22.62 2.46 9.53
N LEU A 71 21.84 1.43 9.86
CA LEU A 71 20.82 0.85 8.97
C LEU A 71 19.72 1.86 8.63
N THR A 72 19.43 2.82 9.50
CA THR A 72 18.37 3.81 9.29
C THR A 72 18.64 4.61 8.02
N SER A 73 19.75 5.34 7.97
CA SER A 73 20.10 6.18 6.81
C SER A 73 20.44 5.35 5.57
N SER A 74 21.07 4.19 5.77
CA SER A 74 21.41 3.28 4.67
C SER A 74 20.15 2.72 3.99
N TYR A 75 19.17 2.27 4.77
CA TYR A 75 17.94 1.72 4.24
C TYR A 75 17.07 2.81 3.56
N ILE A 76 17.00 4.02 4.13
CA ILE A 76 16.29 5.12 3.49
C ILE A 76 16.86 5.40 2.09
N LEU A 77 18.18 5.57 2.00
CA LEU A 77 18.85 5.83 0.72
C LEU A 77 18.64 4.68 -0.27
N PHE A 78 18.62 3.44 0.22
CA PHE A 78 18.33 2.28 -0.61
C PHE A 78 16.87 2.27 -1.08
N ALA A 79 15.92 2.67 -0.24
CA ALA A 79 14.48 2.57 -0.51
C ALA A 79 13.91 3.74 -1.36
N VAL A 80 14.53 4.92 -1.38
CA VAL A 80 14.04 6.06 -2.19
C VAL A 80 13.84 5.71 -3.68
N PRO A 81 14.80 5.03 -4.35
CA PRO A 81 14.61 4.58 -5.73
C PRO A 81 13.39 3.67 -5.93
N TYR A 82 13.02 2.86 -4.92
CA TYR A 82 11.80 2.05 -4.99
C TYR A 82 10.55 2.93 -5.10
N PHE A 83 10.42 3.97 -4.27
CA PHE A 83 9.23 4.83 -4.31
C PHE A 83 9.06 5.54 -5.67
N VAL A 84 10.18 5.93 -6.30
CA VAL A 84 10.17 6.50 -7.66
C VAL A 84 9.79 5.45 -8.69
N TYR A 85 10.41 4.26 -8.60
CA TYR A 85 10.11 3.12 -9.46
C TYR A 85 8.65 2.66 -9.34
N ASP A 86 8.06 2.65 -8.15
CA ASP A 86 6.71 2.13 -7.90
C ASP A 86 5.63 3.02 -8.54
N ILE A 87 5.85 4.35 -8.60
CA ILE A 87 4.99 5.27 -9.36
C ILE A 87 4.96 4.86 -10.85
N TYR A 88 6.11 4.52 -11.42
CA TYR A 88 6.21 4.04 -12.79
C TYR A 88 5.55 2.66 -12.95
N ALA A 89 5.79 1.71 -12.03
CA ALA A 89 5.21 0.37 -12.07
C ALA A 89 3.68 0.40 -11.98
N MET A 90 3.13 1.26 -11.11
CA MET A 90 1.70 1.52 -10.98
C MET A 90 1.10 2.10 -12.27
N PHE A 91 1.79 3.04 -12.93
CA PHE A 91 1.37 3.58 -14.23
C PHE A 91 1.34 2.49 -15.30
N MET A 92 2.38 1.66 -15.39
CA MET A 92 2.42 0.53 -16.34
C MET A 92 1.25 -0.45 -16.09
N CYS A 93 0.97 -0.78 -14.82
CA CYS A 93 -0.18 -1.62 -14.46
C CYS A 93 -1.52 -0.99 -14.88
N HIS A 94 -1.66 0.33 -14.83
CA HIS A 94 -2.85 1.04 -15.29
C HIS A 94 -2.98 1.01 -16.82
N TRP A 95 -1.88 1.30 -17.53
CA TRP A 95 -1.81 1.32 -18.98
C TRP A 95 -2.18 -0.04 -19.60
N TYR A 96 -1.64 -1.15 -19.08
CA TYR A 96 -1.99 -2.51 -19.54
C TYR A 96 -3.43 -2.92 -19.18
N LYS A 97 -4.04 -2.34 -18.14
CA LYS A 97 -5.46 -2.58 -17.84
C LYS A 97 -6.38 -1.86 -18.81
N LEU A 98 -6.01 -0.69 -19.30
CA LEU A 98 -6.77 0.06 -20.30
C LEU A 98 -6.77 -0.64 -21.66
N GLN A 99 -5.61 -1.11 -22.13
CA GLN A 99 -5.48 -1.75 -23.45
C GLN A 99 -6.35 -3.01 -23.67
N VAL A 100 -6.79 -3.69 -22.59
CA VAL A 100 -7.59 -4.93 -22.70
C VAL A 100 -9.10 -4.66 -22.54
N LYS A 101 -9.49 -3.50 -22.01
CA LYS A 101 -10.91 -3.19 -21.79
C LYS A 101 -11.62 -2.71 -23.07
N ASP A 102 -10.87 -2.38 -24.11
CA ASP A 102 -11.41 -1.87 -25.37
C ASP A 102 -11.21 -2.91 -26.52
N PRO A 103 -12.10 -3.93 -26.68
CA PRO A 103 -12.20 -4.68 -27.95
C PRO A 103 -13.32 -4.19 -28.89
N VAL A 104 -14.08 -3.15 -28.55
CA VAL A 104 -15.35 -2.82 -29.27
C VAL A 104 -15.45 -1.38 -29.79
N ASP A 105 -14.52 -0.47 -29.49
CA ASP A 105 -14.53 0.84 -30.16
C ASP A 105 -13.28 1.01 -31.03
N ASP A 106 -13.56 1.09 -32.34
CA ASP A 106 -12.64 1.39 -33.41
C ASP A 106 -11.86 2.69 -33.14
N SER A 107 -10.60 2.67 -33.58
CA SER A 107 -9.81 3.85 -33.95
C SER A 107 -9.79 5.04 -32.99
N GLU A 108 -9.00 4.96 -31.92
CA GLU A 108 -8.04 6.01 -31.57
C GLU A 108 -7.19 5.53 -30.39
N THR A 109 -5.88 5.41 -30.60
CA THR A 109 -4.92 5.32 -29.50
C THR A 109 -5.12 6.53 -28.60
N LYS A 110 -5.80 6.35 -27.46
CA LYS A 110 -6.00 7.42 -26.47
C LYS A 110 -4.63 8.09 -26.22
N PRO A 111 -4.51 9.41 -26.43
CA PRO A 111 -3.23 10.08 -26.33
C PRO A 111 -2.63 9.83 -24.95
N MET A 112 -1.31 9.59 -24.88
CA MET A 112 -0.59 9.25 -23.64
C MET A 112 -0.93 10.20 -22.49
N LYS A 113 -1.18 11.49 -22.80
CA LYS A 113 -1.63 12.52 -21.85
C LYS A 113 -3.00 12.21 -21.19
N SER A 114 -3.96 11.69 -21.94
CA SER A 114 -5.28 11.31 -21.44
C SER A 114 -5.20 10.11 -20.48
N ALA A 115 -4.37 9.11 -20.80
CA ALA A 115 -4.15 7.99 -19.89
C ALA A 115 -3.38 8.38 -18.62
N ILE A 116 -2.41 9.29 -18.72
CA ILE A 116 -1.72 9.85 -17.54
C ILE A 116 -2.72 10.61 -16.66
N GLY A 117 -3.57 11.46 -17.26
CA GLY A 117 -4.62 12.16 -16.52
C GLY A 117 -5.61 11.21 -15.83
N GLY A 118 -6.06 10.17 -16.53
CA GLY A 118 -6.92 9.12 -15.98
C GLY A 118 -6.27 8.33 -14.85
N TYR A 119 -4.98 7.98 -15.00
CA TYR A 119 -4.19 7.32 -13.97
C TYR A 119 -4.04 8.19 -12.72
N LEU A 120 -3.59 9.44 -12.88
CA LEU A 120 -3.38 10.36 -11.77
C LEU A 120 -4.68 10.63 -11.02
N ARG A 121 -5.82 10.76 -11.71
CA ARG A 121 -7.12 10.95 -11.06
C ARG A 121 -7.58 9.71 -10.31
N ARG A 122 -7.35 8.51 -10.86
CA ARG A 122 -7.85 7.26 -10.29
C ARG A 122 -6.99 6.75 -9.12
N GLU A 123 -5.68 6.89 -9.23
CA GLU A 123 -4.71 6.42 -8.23
C GLU A 123 -4.08 7.60 -7.45
N PHE A 124 -4.75 8.77 -7.43
CA PHE A 124 -4.24 10.03 -6.89
C PHE A 124 -3.64 9.88 -5.50
N LEU A 125 -4.36 9.26 -4.56
CA LEU A 125 -3.92 9.13 -3.17
C LEU A 125 -2.65 8.27 -3.04
N MET A 126 -2.52 7.21 -3.85
CA MET A 126 -1.33 6.37 -3.84
C MET A 126 -0.13 7.11 -4.44
N VAL A 127 -0.32 7.81 -5.57
CA VAL A 127 0.74 8.60 -6.20
C VAL A 127 1.18 9.74 -5.29
N LEU A 128 0.23 10.49 -4.72
CA LEU A 128 0.50 11.58 -3.78
C LEU A 128 1.30 11.08 -2.58
N HIS A 129 0.93 9.94 -2.00
CA HIS A 129 1.67 9.33 -0.91
C HIS A 129 3.14 9.07 -1.30
N HIS A 130 3.40 8.44 -2.45
CA HIS A 130 4.77 8.17 -2.89
C HIS A 130 5.57 9.45 -3.16
N VAL A 131 4.93 10.46 -3.78
CA VAL A 131 5.55 11.77 -4.00
C VAL A 131 5.93 12.40 -2.67
N VAL A 132 5.02 12.45 -1.69
CA VAL A 132 5.30 13.00 -0.34
C VAL A 132 6.40 12.22 0.36
N MET A 133 6.43 10.89 0.25
CA MET A 133 7.48 10.07 0.84
C MET A 133 8.88 10.43 0.28
N VAL A 134 8.97 10.71 -1.01
CA VAL A 134 10.23 11.06 -1.69
C VAL A 134 10.62 12.53 -1.51
N THR A 135 9.67 13.46 -1.62
CA THR A 135 9.98 14.91 -1.64
C THR A 135 9.98 15.53 -0.24
N VAL A 136 9.27 14.95 0.71
CA VAL A 136 9.15 15.49 2.07
C VAL A 136 9.77 14.53 3.09
N CYS A 137 9.30 13.27 3.15
CA CYS A 137 9.75 12.35 4.21
C CYS A 137 11.23 12.00 4.07
N PHE A 138 11.74 11.78 2.85
CA PHE A 138 13.16 11.48 2.65
C PHE A 138 14.09 12.62 3.11
N PRO A 139 13.94 13.88 2.66
CA PRO A 139 14.81 14.96 3.12
C PRO A 139 14.71 15.20 4.63
N VAL A 140 13.49 15.09 5.18
CA VAL A 140 13.28 15.18 6.63
C VAL A 140 14.05 14.08 7.37
N SER A 141 13.96 12.85 6.90
CA SER A 141 14.55 11.68 7.58
C SER A 141 16.08 11.62 7.46
N VAL A 142 16.67 12.15 6.38
CA VAL A 142 18.14 12.05 6.15
C VAL A 142 18.88 13.33 6.48
N PHE A 143 18.34 14.50 6.16
CA PHE A 143 19.06 15.78 6.30
C PHE A 143 18.61 16.56 7.53
N TRP A 144 17.29 16.69 7.77
CA TRP A 144 16.78 17.48 8.89
C TRP A 144 16.78 16.75 10.24
N ARG A 145 16.75 15.41 10.21
CA ARG A 145 16.74 14.58 11.42
C ARG A 145 17.99 14.78 12.29
N GLN A 146 19.11 15.24 11.72
CA GLN A 146 20.39 15.42 12.41
C GLN A 146 20.85 14.16 13.18
N GLY A 147 20.44 12.98 12.72
CA GLY A 147 20.74 11.70 13.36
C GLY A 147 20.04 11.48 14.70
N LYS A 148 18.91 12.13 14.99
CA LYS A 148 18.10 11.84 16.18
C LYS A 148 16.85 11.05 15.84
N GLY A 149 16.33 10.26 16.78
CA GLY A 149 15.03 9.60 16.61
C GLY A 149 15.05 8.44 15.61
N ASP A 150 16.19 7.74 15.49
CA ASP A 150 16.30 6.54 14.65
C ASP A 150 15.33 5.45 15.09
N TYR A 151 15.05 5.34 16.39
CA TYR A 151 14.00 4.47 16.92
C TYR A 151 12.64 4.77 16.28
N PHE A 152 12.22 6.04 16.26
CA PHE A 152 10.94 6.45 15.65
C PHE A 152 10.92 6.12 14.16
N GLN A 153 12.03 6.34 13.46
CA GLN A 153 12.17 5.98 12.06
C GLN A 153 12.04 4.46 11.81
N GLY A 154 12.66 3.65 12.68
CA GLY A 154 12.56 2.20 12.64
C GLY A 154 11.12 1.72 12.83
N VAL A 155 10.42 2.26 13.82
CA VAL A 155 8.99 1.97 14.03
C VAL A 155 8.16 2.42 12.84
N MET A 156 8.45 3.58 12.23
CA MET A 156 7.76 4.02 11.00
C MET A 156 7.91 3.04 9.83
N PHE A 157 9.04 2.36 9.69
CA PHE A 157 9.19 1.32 8.65
C PHE A 157 8.33 0.08 8.89
N MET A 158 7.94 -0.20 10.13
CA MET A 158 7.02 -1.30 10.44
C MET A 158 5.65 -1.11 9.78
N ALA A 159 5.29 0.12 9.36
CA ALA A 159 4.09 0.39 8.57
C ALA A 159 4.02 -0.44 7.28
N GLU A 160 5.16 -0.84 6.72
CA GLU A 160 5.19 -1.64 5.50
C GLU A 160 4.83 -3.11 5.73
N LEU A 161 4.79 -3.60 6.98
CA LEU A 161 4.52 -5.01 7.27
C LEU A 161 3.17 -5.50 6.74
N SER A 162 2.18 -4.60 6.60
CA SER A 162 0.89 -4.94 6.01
C SER A 162 0.93 -5.08 4.48
N THR A 163 1.89 -4.46 3.79
CA THR A 163 1.94 -4.37 2.32
C THR A 163 1.98 -5.73 1.61
N PRO A 164 2.73 -6.76 2.08
CA PRO A 164 2.71 -8.09 1.47
C PRO A 164 1.31 -8.73 1.47
N SER A 165 0.55 -8.58 2.57
CA SER A 165 -0.82 -9.10 2.66
C SER A 165 -1.80 -8.35 1.75
N VAL A 166 -1.60 -7.04 1.57
CA VAL A 166 -2.37 -6.23 0.62
C VAL A 166 -2.08 -6.66 -0.83
N CYS A 167 -0.80 -6.85 -1.15
CA CYS A 167 -0.35 -7.33 -2.47
C CYS A 167 -0.91 -8.72 -2.77
N LEU A 168 -0.78 -9.67 -1.84
CA LEU A 168 -1.32 -11.02 -1.97
C LEU A 168 -2.85 -11.00 -2.13
N GLY A 169 -3.55 -10.17 -1.35
CA GLY A 169 -5.01 -10.02 -1.46
C GLY A 169 -5.44 -9.58 -2.85
N LYS A 170 -4.76 -8.58 -3.44
CA LYS A 170 -5.03 -8.13 -4.81
C LYS A 170 -4.72 -9.21 -5.85
N ILE A 171 -3.69 -10.03 -5.64
CA ILE A 171 -3.34 -11.16 -6.54
C ILE A 171 -4.47 -12.20 -6.50
N LEU A 172 -4.90 -12.61 -5.31
CA LEU A 172 -5.97 -13.60 -5.15
C LEU A 172 -7.30 -13.14 -5.78
N ILE A 173 -7.63 -11.84 -5.68
CA ILE A 173 -8.81 -11.27 -6.35
C ILE A 173 -8.68 -11.35 -7.87
N GLN A 174 -7.51 -11.02 -8.42
CA GLN A 174 -7.25 -11.09 -9.86
C GLN A 174 -7.42 -12.51 -10.42
N TYR A 175 -7.02 -13.53 -9.65
CA TYR A 175 -7.20 -14.95 -10.02
C TYR A 175 -8.56 -15.52 -9.60
N LYS A 176 -9.52 -14.69 -9.18
CA LYS A 176 -10.86 -15.11 -8.71
C LYS A 176 -10.84 -16.14 -7.57
N GLN A 177 -9.76 -16.19 -6.80
CA GLN A 177 -9.55 -17.14 -5.68
C GLN A 177 -10.18 -16.65 -4.37
N GLN A 178 -11.23 -15.82 -4.44
CA GLN A 178 -11.83 -15.18 -3.26
C GLN A 178 -12.55 -16.17 -2.32
N HIS A 179 -12.94 -17.33 -2.84
CA HIS A 179 -13.61 -18.40 -2.08
C HIS A 179 -12.63 -19.24 -1.23
N THR A 180 -11.33 -19.16 -1.51
CA THR A 180 -10.32 -19.97 -0.84
C THR A 180 -10.12 -19.58 0.63
N LEU A 181 -9.71 -20.55 1.45
CA LEU A 181 -9.30 -20.30 2.83
C LEU A 181 -8.11 -19.32 2.88
N LEU A 182 -7.20 -19.42 1.92
CA LEU A 182 -6.06 -18.51 1.76
C LEU A 182 -6.50 -17.05 1.65
N HIS A 183 -7.53 -16.74 0.85
CA HIS A 183 -8.04 -15.37 0.73
C HIS A 183 -8.65 -14.85 2.04
N LYS A 184 -9.37 -15.71 2.77
CA LYS A 184 -9.96 -15.35 4.07
C LYS A 184 -8.89 -15.09 5.14
N VAL A 185 -7.92 -16.00 5.26
CA VAL A 185 -6.80 -15.85 6.20
C VAL A 185 -5.95 -14.62 5.84
N ASN A 186 -5.62 -14.43 4.58
CA ASN A 186 -4.90 -13.24 4.14
C ASN A 186 -5.70 -11.96 4.40
N GLY A 187 -7.02 -11.97 4.21
CA GLY A 187 -7.88 -10.82 4.51
C GLY A 187 -7.88 -10.47 6.00
N ALA A 188 -7.94 -11.47 6.89
CA ALA A 188 -7.82 -11.27 8.33
C ALA A 188 -6.42 -10.77 8.71
N LEU A 189 -5.36 -11.37 8.17
CA LEU A 189 -3.98 -10.94 8.38
C LEU A 189 -3.78 -9.49 7.93
N MET A 190 -4.29 -9.12 6.77
CA MET A 190 -4.26 -7.75 6.25
C MET A 190 -4.97 -6.78 7.18
N LEU A 191 -6.16 -7.13 7.69
CA LEU A 191 -6.90 -6.26 8.61
C LEU A 191 -6.13 -6.03 9.92
N VAL A 192 -5.61 -7.10 10.52
CA VAL A 192 -4.89 -7.05 11.80
C VAL A 192 -3.56 -6.29 11.64
N THR A 193 -2.76 -6.65 10.64
CA THR A 193 -1.46 -6.00 10.41
C THR A 193 -1.62 -4.54 10.03
N PHE A 194 -2.61 -4.17 9.21
CA PHE A 194 -2.85 -2.77 8.86
C PHE A 194 -3.28 -1.96 10.09
N PHE A 195 -4.13 -2.52 10.95
CA PHE A 195 -4.53 -1.84 12.18
C PHE A 195 -3.34 -1.62 13.13
N ILE A 196 -2.58 -2.68 13.43
CA ILE A 196 -1.48 -2.60 14.39
C ILE A 196 -0.33 -1.75 13.84
N CYS A 197 0.12 -2.04 12.63
CA CYS A 197 1.35 -1.46 12.09
C CYS A 197 1.14 -0.08 11.45
N ARG A 198 -0.10 0.34 11.13
CA ARG A 198 -0.35 1.65 10.51
C ARG A 198 -1.25 2.54 11.35
N VAL A 199 -2.38 2.04 11.84
CA VAL A 199 -3.34 2.86 12.61
C VAL A 199 -2.84 3.11 14.03
N LEU A 200 -2.40 2.06 14.73
CA LEU A 200 -1.87 2.19 16.11
C LEU A 200 -0.44 2.69 16.18
N LEU A 201 0.25 2.81 15.04
CA LEU A 201 1.63 3.25 14.97
C LEU A 201 1.82 4.65 15.59
N PHE A 202 1.06 5.65 15.14
CA PHE A 202 1.18 7.01 15.68
C PHE A 202 0.81 7.11 17.16
N PRO A 203 -0.32 6.55 17.62
CA PRO A 203 -0.59 6.43 19.07
C PRO A 203 0.56 5.79 19.85
N TYR A 204 1.17 4.74 19.32
CA TYR A 204 2.32 4.09 19.96
C TYR A 204 3.56 5.00 20.01
N LEU A 205 3.86 5.76 18.95
CA LEU A 205 4.98 6.72 18.97
C LEU A 205 4.78 7.80 20.05
N TYR A 206 3.56 8.31 20.18
CA TYR A 206 3.22 9.30 21.23
C TYR A 206 3.33 8.68 22.62
N TYR A 207 2.89 7.44 22.79
CA TYR A 207 3.06 6.70 24.03
C TYR A 207 4.54 6.50 24.38
N ALA A 208 5.37 6.06 23.43
CA ALA A 208 6.80 5.87 23.63
C ALA A 208 7.49 7.18 24.02
N TYR A 209 7.16 8.29 23.34
CA TYR A 209 7.66 9.62 23.69
C TYR A 209 7.18 10.06 25.08
N GLY A 210 5.91 9.86 25.42
CA GLY A 210 5.38 10.20 26.74
C GLY A 210 6.08 9.45 27.87
N ARG A 211 6.42 8.17 27.66
CA ARG A 211 7.22 7.37 28.59
C ARG A 211 8.65 7.89 28.73
N TYR A 212 9.28 8.30 27.63
CA TYR A 212 10.62 8.90 27.64
C TYR A 212 10.65 10.25 28.37
N ALA A 213 9.72 11.14 28.05
CA ALA A 213 9.63 12.47 28.66
C ALA A 213 8.94 12.48 30.04
N SER A 214 8.50 11.31 30.54
CA SER A 214 7.75 11.16 31.79
C SER A 214 6.50 12.06 31.89
N ILE A 215 5.82 12.27 30.76
CA ILE A 215 4.58 13.05 30.68
C ILE A 215 3.37 12.15 30.41
N PRO A 216 2.17 12.50 30.90
CA PRO A 216 0.95 11.77 30.59
C PRO A 216 0.67 11.74 29.08
N PHE A 217 0.13 10.64 28.57
CA PHE A 217 -0.14 10.43 27.14
C PHE A 217 -0.94 11.57 26.47
N TYR A 218 -1.95 12.10 27.16
CA TYR A 218 -2.81 13.17 26.65
C TYR A 218 -2.11 14.54 26.57
N MET A 219 -0.99 14.72 27.28
CA MET A 219 -0.18 15.94 27.23
C MET A 219 0.87 15.91 26.13
N VAL A 220 1.21 14.73 25.59
CA VAL A 220 2.22 14.58 24.53
C VAL A 220 1.95 15.48 23.32
N PRO A 221 0.73 15.55 22.76
CA PRO A 221 0.46 16.44 21.62
C PRO A 221 0.64 17.93 21.94
N LEU A 222 0.52 18.32 23.21
CA LEU A 222 0.70 19.71 23.65
C LEU A 222 2.16 20.06 23.93
N SER A 223 2.97 19.06 24.32
CA SER A 223 4.39 19.23 24.61
C SER A 223 5.30 19.11 23.38
N VAL A 224 4.89 18.33 22.38
CA VAL A 224 5.65 18.12 21.15
C VAL A 224 5.47 19.32 20.20
N PRO A 225 6.52 19.75 19.47
CA PRO A 225 6.41 20.83 18.48
C PRO A 225 5.26 20.61 17.50
N TRP A 226 4.53 21.67 17.19
CA TRP A 226 3.34 21.59 16.33
C TRP A 226 3.64 21.01 14.94
N GLN A 227 4.87 21.18 14.43
CA GLN A 227 5.33 20.62 13.16
C GLN A 227 5.35 19.10 13.18
N CYS A 228 5.77 18.49 14.29
CA CYS A 228 5.77 17.04 14.46
C CYS A 228 4.33 16.51 14.53
N ASN A 229 3.43 17.22 15.22
CA ASN A 229 2.01 16.88 15.24
C ASN A 229 1.38 16.98 13.84
N ALA A 230 1.70 18.04 13.09
CA ALA A 230 1.22 18.22 11.72
C ALA A 230 1.75 17.11 10.80
N GLY A 231 3.03 16.76 10.90
CA GLY A 231 3.63 15.66 10.15
C GLY A 231 3.00 14.30 10.49
N ALA A 232 2.81 14.01 11.78
CA ALA A 232 2.14 12.80 12.24
C ALA A 232 0.69 12.71 11.72
N ALA A 233 -0.07 13.81 11.82
CA ALA A 233 -1.43 13.87 11.30
C ALA A 233 -1.48 13.66 9.78
N LEU A 234 -0.56 14.31 9.03
CA LEU A 234 -0.47 14.17 7.58
C LEU A 234 -0.16 12.72 7.15
N LEU A 235 0.73 12.03 7.88
CA LEU A 235 1.07 10.64 7.61
C LEU A 235 -0.02 9.66 8.08
N MET A 236 -0.74 9.97 9.16
CA MET A 236 -1.80 9.14 9.72
C MET A 236 -3.09 9.19 8.92
N ALA A 237 -3.48 10.37 8.42
CA ALA A 237 -4.72 10.60 7.67
C ALA A 237 -4.96 9.59 6.53
N PRO A 238 -4.02 9.34 5.61
CA PRO A 238 -4.23 8.35 4.54
C PRO A 238 -4.35 6.93 5.09
N GLN A 239 -3.65 6.59 6.18
CA GLN A 239 -3.74 5.26 6.80
C GLN A 239 -5.13 5.01 7.38
N VAL A 240 -5.68 5.97 8.13
CA VAL A 240 -7.04 5.87 8.70
C VAL A 240 -8.08 5.79 7.58
N TYR A 241 -7.92 6.60 6.53
CA TYR A 241 -8.78 6.55 5.36
C TYR A 241 -8.77 5.16 4.69
N TRP A 242 -7.60 4.60 4.38
CA TRP A 242 -7.51 3.28 3.76
C TRP A 242 -8.02 2.16 4.68
N PHE A 243 -7.75 2.25 5.98
CA PHE A 243 -8.29 1.30 6.94
C PHE A 243 -9.83 1.32 6.95
N SER A 244 -10.45 2.51 6.93
CA SER A 244 -11.91 2.64 6.85
C SER A 244 -12.49 1.99 5.58
N LEU A 245 -11.78 2.10 4.44
CA LEU A 245 -12.16 1.44 3.19
C LEU A 245 -12.04 -0.09 3.28
N ILE A 246 -10.97 -0.59 3.90
CA ILE A 246 -10.75 -2.02 4.12
C ILE A 246 -11.85 -2.59 5.02
N CYS A 247 -12.14 -1.92 6.15
CA CYS A 247 -13.24 -2.30 7.05
C CYS A 247 -14.59 -2.30 6.34
N ARG A 248 -14.88 -1.27 5.53
CA ARG A 248 -16.12 -1.22 4.73
C ARG A 248 -16.17 -2.31 3.65
N GLY A 249 -15.02 -2.70 3.11
CA GLY A 249 -14.90 -3.86 2.20
C GLY A 249 -15.23 -5.17 2.91
N ALA A 250 -14.60 -5.40 4.08
CA ALA A 250 -14.81 -6.58 4.90
C ALA A 250 -16.27 -6.69 5.37
N PHE A 251 -16.86 -5.59 5.87
CA PHE A 251 -18.25 -5.55 6.33
C PHE A 251 -19.24 -5.91 5.21
N ARG A 252 -19.00 -5.44 3.98
CA ARG A 252 -19.82 -5.82 2.81
C ARG A 252 -19.74 -7.31 2.47
N LEU A 253 -18.57 -7.93 2.64
CA LEU A 253 -18.42 -9.38 2.45
C LEU A 253 -19.19 -10.17 3.51
N PHE A 254 -19.13 -9.75 4.78
CA PHE A 254 -19.87 -10.40 5.87
C PHE A 254 -21.39 -10.22 5.76
N THR A 255 -21.86 -9.01 5.46
CA THR A 255 -23.29 -8.72 5.30
C THR A 255 -23.88 -9.31 4.02
N GLY A 256 -23.14 -9.31 2.91
CA GLY A 256 -23.53 -9.98 1.66
C GLY A 256 -23.62 -11.51 1.81
N ALA A 257 -22.68 -12.12 2.52
CA ALA A 257 -22.74 -13.55 2.85
C ALA A 257 -23.93 -13.89 3.76
N SER A 258 -24.28 -13.01 4.70
CA SER A 258 -25.45 -13.19 5.57
C SER A 258 -26.78 -13.09 4.82
N ARG A 259 -26.83 -12.33 3.72
CA ARG A 259 -28.04 -12.20 2.87
C ARG A 259 -28.28 -13.46 2.02
N HIS A 260 -27.21 -14.11 1.57
CA HIS A 260 -27.29 -15.39 0.85
C HIS A 260 -27.67 -16.58 1.76
N ARG A 261 -27.41 -16.49 3.07
CA ARG A 261 -27.72 -17.53 4.06
C ARG A 261 -29.13 -17.40 4.67
N ARG A 262 -29.86 -16.32 4.37
CA ARG A 262 -31.20 -16.01 4.91
C ARG A 262 -32.36 -16.25 3.94
N ALA A 263 -32.16 -16.96 2.84
CA ALA A 263 -33.27 -17.43 2.01
C ALA A 263 -33.68 -18.85 2.43
N PRO A 264 -34.81 -19.05 3.12
CA PRO A 264 -35.47 -20.34 3.16
C PRO A 264 -36.39 -20.50 1.93
N SER A 265 -36.39 -21.73 1.41
CA SER A 265 -37.18 -22.33 0.34
C SER A 265 -38.56 -21.72 0.04
N SER A 266 -38.77 -21.35 -1.23
CA SER A 266 -40.07 -21.50 -1.91
C SER A 266 -39.83 -21.92 -3.37
N THR A 267 -40.19 -23.18 -3.62
CA THR A 267 -40.60 -23.86 -4.87
C THR A 267 -40.57 -23.11 -6.22
N ASP A 268 -39.98 -23.81 -7.19
CA ASP A 268 -40.24 -23.87 -8.65
C ASP A 268 -40.40 -22.58 -9.47
N SER A 269 -39.38 -22.28 -10.30
CA SER A 269 -39.47 -22.28 -11.79
C SER A 269 -38.22 -21.65 -12.44
N GLU A 270 -37.53 -22.46 -13.27
CA GLU A 270 -36.67 -22.18 -14.45
C GLU A 270 -35.58 -21.07 -14.48
N PRO A 271 -34.51 -21.26 -15.29
CA PRO A 271 -33.22 -20.61 -15.08
C PRO A 271 -33.16 -19.23 -15.75
N LYS A 272 -33.13 -18.17 -14.94
CA LYS A 272 -32.67 -16.85 -15.41
C LYS A 272 -31.17 -16.71 -15.16
N THR A 273 -30.42 -16.66 -16.26
CA THR A 273 -29.00 -16.34 -16.37
C THR A 273 -28.71 -15.03 -15.65
N SER A 274 -28.24 -15.10 -14.40
CA SER A 274 -27.91 -13.91 -13.61
C SER A 274 -26.49 -13.45 -13.92
N PHE A 275 -26.37 -12.43 -14.78
CA PHE A 275 -25.15 -11.64 -14.91
C PHE A 275 -24.83 -10.98 -13.56
N LEU A 276 -23.76 -11.42 -12.92
CA LEU A 276 -23.20 -10.79 -11.72
C LEU A 276 -22.66 -9.40 -12.09
N PRO A 277 -23.03 -8.31 -11.39
CA PRO A 277 -22.50 -6.98 -11.67
C PRO A 277 -21.01 -6.89 -11.28
N PRO A 278 -20.21 -6.11 -12.01
CA PRO A 278 -18.77 -6.06 -11.80
C PRO A 278 -18.42 -5.43 -10.44
N ALA A 279 -17.52 -6.10 -9.74
CA ALA A 279 -16.87 -5.60 -8.53
C ALA A 279 -15.92 -4.43 -8.86
N ASN A 280 -16.50 -3.26 -9.16
CA ASN A 280 -15.80 -1.98 -9.15
C ASN A 280 -16.78 -0.96 -8.58
N GLY A 281 -16.56 -0.59 -7.31
CA GLY A 281 -17.38 0.37 -6.58
C GLY A 281 -17.22 1.80 -7.10
N TYR A 282 -17.78 2.08 -8.27
CA TYR A 282 -18.02 3.42 -8.80
C TYR A 282 -19.22 3.35 -9.74
N SER A 283 -20.42 3.65 -9.24
CA SER A 283 -21.54 4.02 -10.10
C SER A 283 -21.46 5.53 -10.34
N PRO A 284 -21.45 6.00 -11.60
CA PRO A 284 -21.77 7.39 -11.89
C PRO A 284 -23.22 7.65 -11.49
N ARG A 285 -23.49 8.80 -10.86
CA ARG A 285 -24.84 9.35 -10.75
C ARG A 285 -25.34 9.62 -12.17
N GLU A 286 -26.39 8.93 -12.59
CA GLU A 286 -27.28 9.43 -13.65
C GLU A 286 -28.00 10.65 -13.06
N THR A 287 -27.70 11.82 -13.59
CA THR A 287 -28.56 12.99 -13.47
C THR A 287 -29.59 12.89 -14.57
N ASP A 288 -30.80 12.46 -14.22
CA ASP A 288 -31.97 12.65 -15.06
C ASP A 288 -32.28 14.14 -15.12
N SER A 289 -32.18 14.67 -16.33
CA SER A 289 -32.73 15.93 -16.78
C SER A 289 -34.24 15.81 -16.96
N HIS A 290 -34.98 16.67 -16.26
CA HIS A 290 -36.17 17.31 -16.79
C HIS A 290 -35.87 18.79 -16.98
#